data_AF-A0A255Z880-F1
#
_entry.id   AF-A0A255Z880-F1
#
_cell.length_a   1.000
_cell.length_b   1.000
_cell.length_c   1.000
_cell.angle_alpha   90.00
_cell.angle_beta   90.00
_cell.angle_gamma   90.00
#
_symmetry.space_group_name_H-M   'P 1'
#
loop_
_entity.id
_entity.type
_entity.pdbx_description
1 polymer ?
#
loop_
_entity_poly.entity_id
_entity_poly.type
_entity_poly.pdbx_seq_one_letter_code
_entity_poly.pdbx_strand_id
1 'polypeptide(L)'
;MKNISLSGICEEIVFSNFFKSHAKTLRRYLFYKFGNEDQAEDATQEAFIKLWENCEKVPLEKAKSYLYTVANNTSLNQVAHQKVVVQYSKNYTGTGSTPESPEYLLEEEQFKIKLQKAIAGLSEAQRTAFLLHRIDGKKYHEIAEILGISVKAVEKRIHIALVELRKEIDNFR
;
A
#
# COMPACT_ATOMS: atom_id res chain seq x y z
N MET A 1 23.17 34.54 -9.57
CA MET A 1 22.02 33.62 -9.61
C MET A 1 22.56 32.21 -9.36
N LYS A 2 22.32 31.63 -8.18
CA LYS A 2 22.82 30.29 -7.84
C LYS A 2 21.94 29.26 -8.56
N ASN A 3 22.55 28.46 -9.44
CA ASN A 3 21.94 27.23 -9.95
C ASN A 3 21.63 26.33 -8.75
N ILE A 4 20.35 26.17 -8.46
CA ILE A 4 19.87 25.13 -7.56
C ILE A 4 20.10 23.83 -8.32
N SER A 5 21.19 23.14 -8.01
CA SER A 5 21.36 21.72 -8.29
C SER A 5 20.08 21.03 -7.83
N LEU A 6 19.25 20.55 -8.77
CA LEU A 6 18.12 19.70 -8.46
C LEU A 6 18.69 18.47 -7.75
N SER A 7 18.56 18.43 -6.43
CA SER A 7 19.05 17.31 -5.65
C SER A 7 18.23 16.07 -6.03
N GLY A 8 18.90 15.10 -6.63
CA GLY A 8 18.28 13.87 -7.07
C GLY A 8 17.96 12.96 -5.89
N ILE A 9 17.08 11.98 -6.09
CA ILE A 9 16.78 10.96 -5.08
C ILE A 9 18.02 10.10 -4.72
N CYS A 10 19.11 10.16 -5.51
CA CYS A 10 20.39 9.51 -5.20
C CYS A 10 21.17 10.14 -4.04
N GLU A 11 20.86 11.38 -3.66
CA GLU A 11 21.54 11.99 -2.52
C GLU A 11 21.12 11.29 -1.23
N GLU A 12 22.08 10.78 -0.45
CA GLU A 12 21.82 9.97 0.75
C GLU A 12 20.85 10.66 1.73
N ILE A 13 21.03 11.97 1.94
CA ILE A 13 20.17 12.77 2.84
C ILE A 13 18.73 12.83 2.28
N VAL A 14 18.59 13.04 0.97
CA VAL A 14 17.28 13.10 0.29
C VAL A 14 16.60 11.74 0.34
N PHE A 15 17.33 10.67 0.02
CA PHE A 15 16.84 9.30 0.09
C PHE A 15 16.42 8.90 1.51
N SER A 16 17.26 9.19 2.52
CA SER A 16 16.98 8.87 3.92
C SER A 16 15.70 9.57 4.42
N ASN A 17 15.53 10.84 4.07
CA ASN A 17 14.30 11.57 4.38
C ASN A 17 13.10 10.99 3.65
N PHE A 18 13.25 10.68 2.35
CA PHE A 18 12.22 10.05 1.56
C PHE A 18 11.79 8.69 2.14
N PHE A 19 12.75 7.84 2.54
CA PHE A 19 12.53 6.56 3.20
C PHE A 19 11.73 6.74 4.49
N LYS A 20 12.19 7.59 5.40
CA LYS A 20 11.52 7.86 6.69
C LYS A 20 10.08 8.34 6.51
N SER A 21 9.81 9.13 5.48
CA SER A 21 8.47 9.65 5.20
C SER A 21 7.53 8.63 4.54
N HIS A 22 8.05 7.64 3.81
CA HIS A 22 7.22 6.78 2.95
C HIS A 22 7.17 5.31 3.34
N ALA A 23 8.20 4.77 4.02
CA ALA A 23 8.31 3.35 4.31
C ALA A 23 7.14 2.82 5.14
N LYS A 24 6.75 3.53 6.21
CA LYS A 24 5.62 3.15 7.07
C LYS A 24 4.30 3.06 6.29
N THR A 25 4.06 4.01 5.40
CA THR A 25 2.81 4.07 4.62
C THR A 25 2.79 2.99 3.53
N LEU A 26 3.92 2.79 2.84
CA LEU A 26 4.05 1.71 1.85
C LEU A 26 3.86 0.33 2.49
N ARG A 27 4.47 0.09 3.64
CA ARG A 27 4.31 -1.17 4.38
C ARG A 27 2.86 -1.40 4.80
N ARG A 28 2.16 -0.35 5.26
CA ARG A 28 0.72 -0.45 5.57
C ARG A 28 -0.09 -0.78 4.33
N TYR A 29 0.17 -0.12 3.20
CA TYR A 29 -0.47 -0.43 1.92
C TYR A 29 -0.30 -1.91 1.55
N LEU A 30 0.94 -2.42 1.62
CA LEU A 30 1.26 -3.81 1.30
C LEU A 30 0.64 -4.81 2.30
N PHE A 31 0.62 -4.47 3.58
CA PHE A 31 -0.04 -5.28 4.61
C PHE A 31 -1.54 -5.43 4.33
N TYR A 32 -2.25 -4.33 4.04
CA TYR A 32 -3.68 -4.42 3.68
C TYR A 32 -3.90 -5.11 2.31
N LYS A 33 -2.86 -5.20 1.48
CA LYS A 33 -2.91 -5.91 0.20
C LYS A 33 -2.76 -7.43 0.37
N PHE A 34 -1.81 -7.91 1.18
CA PHE A 34 -1.51 -9.35 1.35
C PHE A 34 -2.03 -9.98 2.63
N GLY A 35 -2.21 -9.20 3.70
CA GLY A 35 -2.55 -9.70 5.02
C GLY A 35 -1.39 -10.37 5.77
N ASN A 36 -0.14 -10.17 5.34
CA ASN A 36 1.05 -10.73 5.96
C ASN A 36 2.09 -9.62 6.20
N GLU A 37 2.56 -9.46 7.44
CA GLU A 37 3.47 -8.38 7.83
C GLU A 37 4.89 -8.58 7.29
N ASP A 38 5.42 -9.81 7.35
CA ASP A 38 6.76 -10.14 6.84
C ASP A 38 6.85 -9.87 5.33
N GLN A 39 5.84 -10.29 4.58
CA GLN A 39 5.77 -10.02 3.14
C GLN A 39 5.66 -8.53 2.82
N ALA A 40 4.92 -7.79 3.65
CA ALA A 40 4.80 -6.36 3.48
C ALA A 40 6.12 -5.63 3.77
N GLU A 41 6.87 -6.10 4.77
CA GLU A 41 8.21 -5.60 5.11
C GLU A 41 9.20 -5.91 3.97
N ASP A 42 9.29 -7.16 3.52
CA ASP A 42 10.18 -7.59 2.44
C ASP A 42 9.93 -6.82 1.14
N ALA A 43 8.66 -6.72 0.73
CA ALA A 43 8.29 -5.99 -0.48
C ALA A 43 8.52 -4.47 -0.34
N THR A 44 8.41 -3.91 0.87
CA THR A 44 8.80 -2.52 1.15
C THR A 44 10.29 -2.34 0.93
N GLN A 45 11.11 -3.19 1.54
CA GLN A 45 12.56 -3.11 1.43
C GLN A 45 13.03 -3.27 -0.02
N GLU A 46 12.51 -4.26 -0.74
CA GLU A 46 12.84 -4.49 -2.15
C GLU A 46 12.49 -3.27 -3.02
N ALA A 47 11.35 -2.62 -2.77
CA ALA A 47 10.95 -1.44 -3.52
C ALA A 47 11.91 -0.26 -3.29
N PHE A 48 12.40 -0.05 -2.06
CA PHE A 48 13.38 1.00 -1.77
C PHE A 48 14.77 0.68 -2.32
N ILE A 49 15.20 -0.59 -2.26
CA ILE A 49 16.47 -1.02 -2.87
C ILE A 49 16.43 -0.74 -4.37
N LYS A 50 15.37 -1.15 -5.07
CA LYS A 50 15.21 -0.88 -6.51
C LYS A 50 15.13 0.62 -6.84
N LEU A 51 14.52 1.43 -5.97
CA LEU A 51 14.53 2.88 -6.12
C LEU A 51 15.96 3.44 -5.99
N TRP A 52 16.75 2.96 -5.02
CA TRP A 52 18.15 3.35 -4.86
C TRP A 52 19.00 2.96 -6.07
N GLU A 53 18.88 1.71 -6.53
CA GLU A 53 19.59 1.19 -7.71
C GLU A 53 19.26 1.97 -9.00
N ASN A 54 18.03 2.51 -9.10
CA ASN A 54 17.57 3.27 -10.25
C ASN A 54 17.50 4.78 -10.00
N CYS A 55 18.08 5.28 -8.90
CA CYS A 55 17.88 6.65 -8.44
C CYS A 55 18.28 7.71 -9.49
N GLU A 56 19.27 7.41 -10.34
CA GLU A 56 19.74 8.32 -11.39
C GLU A 56 18.73 8.50 -12.51
N LYS A 57 17.88 7.49 -12.72
CA LYS A 57 16.86 7.45 -13.78
C LYS A 57 15.49 7.89 -13.29
N VAL A 58 15.32 8.07 -11.98
CA VAL A 58 14.04 8.38 -11.35
C VAL A 58 14.10 9.81 -10.80
N PRO A 59 13.46 10.77 -11.48
CA PRO A 59 13.31 12.12 -10.95
C PRO A 59 12.64 12.11 -9.57
N LEU A 60 13.04 13.03 -8.69
CA LEU A 60 12.56 13.09 -7.31
C LEU A 60 11.03 13.17 -7.23
N GLU A 61 10.40 13.93 -8.12
CA GLU A 61 8.95 14.07 -8.24
C GLU A 61 8.24 12.77 -8.65
N LYS A 62 8.94 11.86 -9.32
CA LYS A 62 8.43 10.54 -9.75
C LYS A 62 8.83 9.42 -8.78
N ALA A 63 9.73 9.65 -7.83
CA ALA A 63 10.21 8.64 -6.88
C ALA A 63 9.08 7.91 -6.15
N LYS A 64 8.06 8.64 -5.69
CA LYS A 64 6.88 8.03 -5.04
C LYS A 64 6.13 7.11 -6.01
N SER A 65 5.77 7.59 -7.21
CA SER A 65 5.03 6.77 -8.17
C SER A 65 5.84 5.54 -8.63
N TYR A 66 7.15 5.70 -8.84
CA TYR A 66 8.06 4.60 -9.13
C TYR A 66 8.06 3.55 -8.01
N LEU A 67 8.21 4.00 -6.75
CA LEU A 67 8.20 3.12 -5.58
C LEU A 67 6.95 2.25 -5.50
N TYR A 68 5.75 2.84 -5.69
CA TYR A 68 4.49 2.09 -5.68
C TYR A 68 4.34 1.17 -6.88
N THR A 69 4.87 1.57 -8.05
CA THR A 69 4.88 0.72 -9.24
C THR A 69 5.72 -0.53 -9.00
N VAL A 70 6.93 -0.36 -8.44
CA VAL A 70 7.81 -1.47 -8.09
C VAL A 70 7.16 -2.37 -7.04
N ALA A 71 6.65 -1.80 -5.93
CA ALA A 71 6.00 -2.56 -4.87
C ALA A 71 4.78 -3.34 -5.39
N ASN A 72 3.99 -2.73 -6.28
CA ASN A 72 2.87 -3.39 -6.92
C ASN A 72 3.31 -4.52 -7.87
N ASN A 73 4.41 -4.37 -8.60
CA ASN A 73 4.90 -5.40 -9.52
C ASN A 73 5.56 -6.56 -8.77
N THR A 74 6.36 -6.29 -7.73
CA THR A 74 6.91 -7.31 -6.82
C THR A 74 5.78 -8.11 -6.17
N SER A 75 4.66 -7.45 -5.85
CA SER A 75 3.51 -8.14 -5.28
C SER A 75 2.80 -9.11 -6.20
N LEU A 76 2.70 -8.81 -7.50
CA LEU A 76 2.08 -9.70 -8.48
C LEU A 76 2.88 -11.00 -8.62
N ASN A 77 4.21 -10.91 -8.53
CA ASN A 77 5.09 -12.08 -8.56
C ASN A 77 4.93 -12.97 -7.32
N GLN A 78 4.69 -12.38 -6.14
CA GLN A 78 4.47 -13.13 -4.90
C GLN A 78 3.07 -13.74 -4.79
N VAL A 79 2.02 -13.04 -5.25
CA VAL A 79 0.64 -13.56 -5.27
C VAL A 79 0.48 -14.71 -6.27
N ALA A 80 1.17 -14.65 -7.42
CA ALA A 80 1.26 -15.78 -8.35
C ALA A 80 1.91 -17.01 -7.71
N HIS A 81 2.92 -16.80 -6.87
CA HIS A 81 3.61 -17.87 -6.14
C HIS A 81 2.78 -18.42 -4.97
N GLN A 82 1.99 -17.58 -4.30
CA GLN A 82 1.16 -17.97 -3.16
C GLN A 82 -0.13 -18.69 -3.52
N LYS A 83 -0.61 -18.67 -4.76
CA LYS A 83 -1.69 -19.58 -5.17
C LYS A 83 -1.31 -21.07 -5.02
N VAL A 84 -0.04 -21.39 -4.82
CA VAL A 84 0.47 -22.73 -4.49
C VAL A 84 0.56 -22.97 -2.96
N VAL A 85 0.54 -21.91 -2.14
CA VAL A 85 0.86 -21.99 -0.69
C VAL A 85 -0.35 -21.67 0.21
N VAL A 86 -1.43 -21.06 -0.31
CA VAL A 86 -2.65 -20.72 0.46
C VAL A 86 -3.53 -21.97 0.69
N GLN A 87 -2.99 -22.92 1.44
CA GLN A 87 -3.78 -23.95 2.15
C GLN A 87 -3.48 -23.98 3.66
N TYR A 88 -2.56 -23.16 4.19
CA TYR A 88 -2.02 -23.40 5.54
C TYR A 88 -1.99 -22.27 6.58
N SER A 89 -2.55 -21.07 6.37
CA SER A 89 -2.51 -20.05 7.44
C SER A 89 -3.82 -19.30 7.63
N LYS A 90 -4.77 -19.96 8.31
CA LYS A 90 -5.67 -19.27 9.24
C LYS A 90 -4.85 -18.97 10.49
N ASN A 91 -4.85 -17.70 10.92
CA ASN A 91 -4.44 -17.15 12.22
C ASN A 91 -3.40 -16.03 12.04
N TYR A 92 -3.87 -14.79 12.03
CA TYR A 92 -3.03 -13.61 12.25
C TYR A 92 -3.73 -12.74 13.30
N THR A 93 -3.09 -12.60 14.47
CA THR A 93 -3.49 -11.72 15.57
C THR A 93 -2.23 -10.94 15.96
N GLY A 94 -2.11 -9.69 15.49
CA GLY A 94 -1.00 -8.81 15.81
C GLY A 94 -1.44 -7.74 16.81
N THR A 95 -0.98 -7.84 18.05
CA THR A 95 -1.26 -6.91 19.15
C THR A 95 -0.20 -5.80 19.21
N GLY A 96 -0.63 -4.55 19.20
CA GLY A 96 0.20 -3.39 19.53
C GLY A 96 -0.60 -2.43 20.41
N SER A 97 -0.25 -2.35 21.70
CA SER A 97 -1.02 -1.64 22.73
C SER A 97 -0.48 -0.22 23.01
N THR A 98 -1.40 0.73 23.16
CA THR A 98 -1.27 1.99 23.90
C THR A 98 -2.39 2.05 24.95
N PRO A 99 -2.26 2.81 26.05
CA PRO A 99 -3.22 2.74 27.16
C PRO A 99 -4.49 3.53 26.85
N GLU A 100 -5.45 2.87 26.20
CA GLU A 100 -6.86 3.30 26.14
C GLU A 100 -7.71 2.29 26.93
N SER A 101 -8.97 2.65 27.27
CA SER A 101 -9.78 1.79 28.13
C SER A 101 -9.96 0.39 27.51
N PRO A 102 -10.02 -0.68 28.33
CA PRO A 102 -10.15 -2.05 27.83
C PRO A 102 -11.32 -2.26 26.86
N GLU A 103 -12.46 -1.59 27.05
CA GLU A 103 -13.59 -1.66 26.11
C GLU A 103 -13.29 -1.00 24.75
N TYR A 104 -12.61 0.15 24.73
CA TYR A 104 -12.30 0.87 23.50
C TYR A 104 -11.28 0.11 22.63
N LEU A 105 -10.26 -0.48 23.26
CA LEU A 105 -9.27 -1.31 22.58
C LEU A 105 -9.91 -2.54 21.92
N LEU A 106 -10.89 -3.14 22.59
CA LEU A 106 -11.58 -4.34 22.11
C LEU A 106 -12.51 -4.02 20.92
N GLU A 107 -13.20 -2.88 20.97
CA GLU A 107 -14.03 -2.40 19.85
C GLU A 107 -13.17 -2.01 18.63
N GLU A 108 -12.03 -1.35 18.86
CA GLU A 108 -11.10 -0.98 17.79
C GLU A 108 -10.47 -2.22 17.11
N GLU A 109 -10.09 -3.23 17.89
CA GLU A 109 -9.54 -4.48 17.38
C GLU A 109 -10.58 -5.26 16.56
N GLN A 110 -11.82 -5.35 17.03
CA GLN A 110 -12.92 -5.97 16.28
C GLN A 110 -13.19 -5.24 14.97
N PHE A 111 -13.18 -3.89 14.99
CA PHE A 111 -13.33 -3.08 13.79
C PHE A 111 -12.18 -3.30 12.80
N LYS A 112 -10.93 -3.32 13.27
CA LYS A 112 -9.73 -3.61 12.44
C LYS A 112 -9.86 -4.97 11.77
N ILE A 113 -10.28 -6.01 12.49
CA ILE A 113 -10.47 -7.36 11.94
C ILE A 113 -11.58 -7.37 10.88
N LYS A 114 -12.72 -6.72 11.15
CA LYS A 114 -13.85 -6.61 10.21
C LYS A 114 -13.43 -5.87 8.93
N LEU A 115 -12.68 -4.77 9.07
CA LEU A 115 -12.13 -4.01 7.96
C LEU A 115 -11.14 -4.82 7.11
N GLN A 116 -10.19 -5.52 7.75
CA GLN A 116 -9.23 -6.37 7.06
C GLN A 116 -9.92 -7.47 6.25
N LYS A 117 -10.92 -8.14 6.84
CA LYS A 117 -11.72 -9.16 6.15
C LYS A 117 -12.46 -8.59 4.94
N ALA A 118 -13.09 -7.43 5.08
CA ALA A 118 -13.81 -6.78 3.99
C ALA A 118 -12.87 -6.39 2.83
N ILE A 119 -11.69 -5.83 3.13
CA ILE A 119 -10.67 -5.49 2.13
C ILE A 119 -10.12 -6.76 1.44
N ALA A 120 -9.94 -7.85 2.20
CA ALA A 120 -9.53 -9.15 1.66
C ALA A 120 -10.60 -9.79 0.76
N GLY A 121 -11.87 -9.44 0.93
CA GLY A 121 -12.97 -9.87 0.06
C GLY A 121 -13.00 -9.20 -1.31
N LEU A 122 -12.36 -8.03 -1.46
CA LEU A 122 -12.25 -7.33 -2.74
C LEU A 122 -11.40 -8.13 -3.74
N SER A 123 -11.72 -8.04 -5.03
CA SER A 123 -10.80 -8.47 -6.09
C SER A 123 -9.49 -7.68 -6.00
N GLU A 124 -8.39 -8.28 -6.44
CA GLU A 124 -7.07 -7.66 -6.38
C GLU A 124 -7.04 -6.28 -7.06
N ALA A 125 -7.73 -6.15 -8.20
CA ALA A 125 -7.81 -4.91 -8.96
C ALA A 125 -8.57 -3.80 -8.21
N GLN A 126 -9.67 -4.14 -7.53
CA GLN A 126 -10.43 -3.22 -6.68
C GLN A 126 -9.61 -2.83 -5.46
N ARG A 127 -9.06 -3.83 -4.74
CA ARG A 127 -8.24 -3.66 -3.55
C ARG A 127 -7.08 -2.72 -3.81
N THR A 128 -6.32 -2.96 -4.87
CA THR A 128 -5.16 -2.15 -5.23
C THR A 128 -5.56 -0.69 -5.47
N ALA A 129 -6.57 -0.43 -6.30
CA ALA A 129 -7.01 0.93 -6.60
C ALA A 129 -7.56 1.65 -5.36
N PHE A 130 -8.34 0.94 -4.53
CA PHE A 130 -8.89 1.47 -3.29
C PHE A 130 -7.80 1.83 -2.28
N LEU A 131 -6.83 0.94 -2.04
CA LEU A 131 -5.77 1.18 -1.06
C LEU A 131 -4.82 2.31 -1.49
N LEU A 132 -4.45 2.38 -2.78
CA LEU A 132 -3.65 3.51 -3.31
C LEU A 132 -4.35 4.85 -3.07
N HIS A 133 -5.67 4.89 -3.18
CA HIS A 133 -6.43 6.11 -2.89
C HIS A 133 -6.53 6.39 -1.39
N ARG A 134 -6.94 5.40 -0.60
CA ARG A 134 -7.31 5.60 0.82
C ARG A 134 -6.12 5.68 1.77
N ILE A 135 -5.07 4.90 1.54
CA ILE A 135 -3.87 4.86 2.38
C ILE A 135 -2.83 5.87 1.88
N ASP A 136 -2.60 5.90 0.57
CA ASP A 136 -1.48 6.66 0.00
C ASP A 136 -1.86 8.06 -0.49
N GLY A 137 -3.16 8.37 -0.45
CA GLY A 137 -3.73 9.66 -0.84
C GLY A 137 -3.61 9.95 -2.33
N LYS A 138 -3.42 8.93 -3.17
CA LYS A 138 -3.21 9.12 -4.61
C LYS A 138 -4.47 9.60 -5.30
N LYS A 139 -4.30 10.54 -6.23
CA LYS A 139 -5.35 11.00 -7.14
C LYS A 139 -5.59 9.95 -8.23
N TYR A 140 -6.78 9.94 -8.80
CA TYR A 140 -7.17 8.90 -9.76
C TYR A 140 -6.26 8.84 -11.00
N HIS A 141 -5.75 9.98 -11.47
CA HIS A 141 -4.79 10.00 -12.58
C HIS A 141 -3.42 9.41 -12.21
N GLU A 142 -2.95 9.61 -10.97
CA GLU A 142 -1.71 8.99 -10.49
C GLU A 142 -1.87 7.47 -10.37
N ILE A 143 -3.03 7.01 -9.89
CA ILE A 143 -3.35 5.58 -9.80
C ILE A 143 -3.43 4.97 -11.21
N ALA A 144 -4.02 5.69 -12.17
CA ALA A 144 -4.08 5.27 -13.56
C ALA A 144 -2.68 5.09 -14.17
N GLU A 145 -1.75 6.02 -13.89
CA GLU A 145 -0.34 5.92 -14.29
C GLU A 145 0.35 4.70 -13.65
N ILE A 146 0.21 4.52 -12.33
CA ILE A 146 0.81 3.39 -11.59
C ILE A 146 0.31 2.04 -12.11
N LEU A 147 -0.98 1.94 -12.41
CA LEU A 147 -1.61 0.68 -12.81
C LEU A 147 -1.64 0.45 -14.33
N GLY A 148 -1.22 1.42 -15.15
CA GLY A 148 -1.27 1.32 -16.61
C GLY A 148 -2.69 1.17 -17.17
N ILE A 149 -3.69 1.82 -16.56
CA ILE A 149 -5.10 1.74 -16.98
C ILE A 149 -5.71 3.14 -17.17
N SER A 150 -6.94 3.23 -17.68
CA SER A 150 -7.64 4.52 -17.79
C SER A 150 -8.14 5.04 -16.43
N VAL A 151 -8.26 6.37 -16.30
CA VAL A 151 -8.85 7.00 -15.11
C VAL A 151 -10.26 6.49 -14.84
N LYS A 152 -11.08 6.30 -15.90
CA LYS A 152 -12.41 5.70 -15.78
C LYS A 152 -12.39 4.28 -15.21
N ALA A 153 -11.36 3.49 -15.54
CA ALA A 153 -11.19 2.16 -14.96
C ALA A 153 -10.83 2.23 -13.46
N VAL A 154 -10.03 3.21 -13.04
CA VAL A 154 -9.74 3.49 -11.62
C VAL A 154 -11.03 3.87 -10.87
N GLU A 155 -11.79 4.83 -11.40
CA GLU A 155 -13.07 5.27 -10.83
C GLU A 155 -14.02 4.10 -10.61
N LYS A 156 -14.19 3.26 -11.65
CA LYS A 156 -15.04 2.07 -11.57
C LYS A 156 -14.54 1.09 -10.49
N ARG A 157 -13.23 0.82 -10.43
CA ARG A 157 -12.65 -0.11 -9.43
C ARG A 157 -12.85 0.40 -8.01
N ILE A 158 -12.60 1.68 -7.75
CA ILE A 158 -12.79 2.30 -6.44
C ILE A 158 -14.27 2.33 -6.06
N HIS A 159 -15.15 2.68 -7.00
CA HIS A 159 -16.59 2.69 -6.75
C HIS A 159 -17.12 1.32 -6.33
N ILE A 160 -16.77 0.26 -7.07
CA ILE A 160 -17.22 -1.09 -6.73
C ILE A 160 -16.62 -1.53 -5.38
N ALA A 161 -15.34 -1.21 -5.11
CA ALA A 161 -14.73 -1.50 -3.82
C ALA A 161 -15.51 -0.86 -2.67
N LEU A 162 -15.90 0.41 -2.79
CA LEU A 162 -16.69 1.10 -1.76
C LEU A 162 -18.07 0.47 -1.56
N VAL A 163 -18.73 0.03 -2.65
CA VAL A 163 -20.02 -0.65 -2.57
C VAL A 163 -19.90 -1.99 -1.84
N GLU A 164 -18.84 -2.76 -2.11
CA GLU A 164 -18.57 -4.03 -1.43
C GLU A 164 -18.23 -3.81 0.05
N LEU A 165 -17.34 -2.86 0.38
CA LEU A 165 -16.96 -2.55 1.76
C LEU A 165 -18.15 -2.08 2.60
N ARG A 166 -19.08 -1.31 2.04
CA ARG A 166 -20.29 -0.84 2.72
C ARG A 166 -21.28 -1.96 3.06
N LYS A 167 -21.26 -3.09 2.36
CA LYS A 167 -22.09 -4.25 2.70
C LYS A 167 -21.56 -5.00 3.91
N GLU A 168 -20.24 -5.05 4.03
CA GLU A 168 -19.55 -5.76 5.11
C GLU A 168 -19.37 -4.90 6.35
N ILE A 169 -19.34 -3.57 6.23
CA ILE A 169 -19.06 -2.62 7.31
C ILE A 169 -20.19 -1.58 7.42
N ASP A 170 -20.99 -1.70 8.48
CA ASP A 170 -22.00 -0.71 8.85
C ASP A 170 -21.34 0.66 9.08
N ASN A 171 -21.91 1.73 8.51
CA ASN A 171 -21.43 3.11 8.61
C ASN A 171 -20.05 3.42 7.99
N PHE A 172 -19.63 2.72 6.93
CA PHE A 172 -18.40 3.05 6.20
C PHE A 172 -18.47 4.45 5.53
N ARG A 173 -17.86 5.46 6.18
CA ARG A 173 -17.76 6.86 5.72
C ARG A 173 -16.43 7.21 5.04
#